data_AF-C1ADE8-F1
#
_entry.id   AF-C1ADE8-F1
#
_cell.length_a   1.000
_cell.length_b   1.000
_cell.length_c   1.000
_cell.angle_alpha   90.00
_cell.angle_beta   90.00
_cell.angle_gamma   90.00
#
_symmetry.space_group_name_H-M   'P 1'
#
loop_
_entity.id
_entity.type
_entity.pdbx_description
1 polymer ?
#
loop_
_entity_poly.entity_id
_entity_poly.type
_entity_poly.pdbx_seq_one_letter_code
_entity_poly.pdbx_strand_id
1 'polypeptide(L)'
;MIGILSVLSCCLALGALLATWGDRLPIRPGLVSAALLIGGALWIRRHWARRKQVAGDDPSSAERNLWLYLVGTALIVGYVLLVLMTPGSEVHRQTGDTGGFDSWLMLGGMGVAWYLLHQRGVPRDERDRDIAALGDRVGYWTLCSLLIVFLLALGFAPPDRMQRFTHWLIANTLLSLVMLAHLMQYVVQLGRYARERGQSQGGDA
;
A
#
# COMPACT_ATOMS: atom_id res chain seq x y z
N MET A 1 -7.67 9.24 -12.95
CA MET A 1 -8.30 8.47 -11.85
C MET A 1 -8.33 6.96 -12.13
N ILE A 2 -8.84 6.53 -13.30
CA ILE A 2 -8.90 5.10 -13.70
C ILE A 2 -7.54 4.39 -13.59
N GLY A 3 -6.45 5.02 -14.05
CA GLY A 3 -5.10 4.44 -13.96
C GLY A 3 -4.64 4.17 -12.52
N ILE A 4 -4.92 5.07 -11.57
CA ILE A 4 -4.53 4.91 -10.16
C ILE A 4 -5.28 3.73 -9.55
N LEU A 5 -6.60 3.65 -9.76
CA LEU A 5 -7.44 2.56 -9.26
C LEU A 5 -7.07 1.21 -9.88
N SER A 6 -6.67 1.21 -11.15
CA SER A 6 -6.21 -0.01 -11.84
C SER A 6 -4.91 -0.52 -11.23
N VAL A 7 -3.93 0.36 -10.98
CA VAL A 7 -2.67 -0.01 -10.31
C VAL A 7 -2.94 -0.52 -8.89
N LEU A 8 -3.76 0.20 -8.12
CA LEU A 8 -4.16 -0.21 -6.78
C LEU A 8 -4.78 -1.62 -6.78
N SER A 9 -5.76 -1.86 -7.64
CA SER A 9 -6.47 -3.14 -7.75
C SER A 9 -5.53 -4.26 -8.17
N CYS A 10 -4.64 -4.00 -9.13
CA CYS A 10 -3.62 -4.95 -9.57
C CYS A 10 -2.64 -5.31 -8.44
N CYS A 11 -2.16 -4.33 -7.68
CA CYS A 11 -1.25 -4.58 -6.55
C CYS A 11 -1.94 -5.32 -5.40
N LEU A 12 -3.20 -4.98 -5.07
CA LEU A 12 -3.98 -5.73 -4.09
C LEU A 12 -4.18 -7.19 -4.53
N ALA A 13 -4.57 -7.40 -5.78
CA ALA A 13 -4.76 -8.73 -6.35
C ALA A 13 -3.45 -9.53 -6.35
N LEU A 14 -2.32 -8.90 -6.72
CA LEU A 14 -1.01 -9.53 -6.69
C LEU A 14 -0.58 -9.92 -5.26
N GLY A 15 -0.83 -9.04 -4.29
CA GLY A 15 -0.58 -9.33 -2.87
C GLY A 15 -1.38 -10.54 -2.38
N ALA A 16 -2.68 -10.58 -2.72
CA ALA A 16 -3.53 -11.72 -2.39
C ALA A 16 -3.05 -13.00 -3.10
N LEU A 17 -2.70 -12.95 -4.38
CA LEU A 17 -2.16 -14.10 -5.11
C LEU A 17 -0.87 -14.63 -4.47
N LEU A 18 0.02 -13.75 -4.00
CA LEU A 18 1.23 -14.13 -3.29
C LEU A 18 0.94 -14.87 -1.97
N ALA A 19 -0.13 -14.50 -1.26
CA ALA A 19 -0.54 -15.23 -0.05
C ALA A 19 -1.00 -16.67 -0.36
N THR A 20 -1.58 -16.94 -1.54
CA THR A 20 -1.91 -18.32 -1.97
C THR A 20 -0.71 -19.13 -2.44
N TRP A 21 0.43 -18.46 -2.69
CA TRP A 21 1.62 -19.07 -3.28
C TRP A 21 2.37 -19.94 -2.26
N GLY A 22 2.38 -19.54 -0.97
CA GLY A 22 3.22 -20.14 0.08
C GLY A 22 3.10 -21.66 0.21
N ASP A 23 1.95 -22.23 -0.14
CA ASP A 23 1.72 -23.68 -0.03
C ASP A 23 2.15 -24.48 -1.27
N ARG A 24 2.46 -23.83 -2.40
CA ARG A 24 2.66 -24.49 -3.70
C ARG A 24 4.10 -24.54 -4.19
N LEU A 25 4.96 -23.63 -3.74
CA LEU A 25 6.32 -23.48 -4.26
C LEU A 25 7.33 -23.28 -3.12
N PRO A 26 8.58 -23.76 -3.26
CA PRO A 26 9.59 -23.71 -2.21
C PRO A 26 10.19 -22.31 -1.96
N ILE A 27 9.59 -21.26 -2.52
CA ILE A 27 10.08 -19.89 -2.43
C ILE A 27 9.13 -19.09 -1.54
N ARG A 28 9.68 -18.41 -0.54
CA ARG A 28 8.90 -17.59 0.39
C ARG A 28 8.25 -16.40 -0.33
N PRO A 29 6.94 -16.15 -0.17
CA PRO A 29 6.24 -15.04 -0.81
C PRO A 29 6.90 -13.68 -0.53
N GLY A 30 7.39 -13.47 0.70
CA GLY A 30 8.03 -12.22 1.11
C GLY A 30 9.25 -11.85 0.27
N LEU A 31 10.07 -12.84 -0.12
CA LEU A 31 11.24 -12.64 -0.98
C LEU A 31 10.83 -12.24 -2.40
N VAL A 32 9.80 -12.89 -2.95
CA VAL A 32 9.28 -12.59 -4.28
C VAL A 32 8.74 -11.16 -4.31
N SER A 33 7.92 -10.77 -3.33
CA SER A 33 7.44 -9.40 -3.22
C SER A 33 8.54 -8.37 -3.03
N ALA A 34 9.55 -8.65 -2.19
CA ALA A 34 10.67 -7.74 -2.00
C ALA A 34 11.44 -7.54 -3.31
N ALA A 35 11.71 -8.62 -4.04
CA ALA A 35 12.35 -8.56 -5.35
C ALA A 35 11.51 -7.79 -6.38
N LEU A 36 10.19 -7.98 -6.39
CA LEU A 36 9.27 -7.24 -7.26
C LEU A 36 9.26 -5.74 -6.94
N LEU A 37 9.23 -5.36 -5.66
CA LEU A 37 9.26 -3.96 -5.23
C LEU A 37 10.58 -3.29 -5.61
N ILE A 38 11.71 -3.94 -5.34
CA ILE A 38 13.04 -3.41 -5.66
C ILE A 38 13.24 -3.34 -7.18
N GLY A 39 12.92 -4.41 -7.90
CA GLY A 39 13.01 -4.47 -9.37
C GLY A 39 12.10 -3.45 -10.05
N GLY A 40 10.87 -3.31 -9.56
CA GLY A 40 9.91 -2.30 -10.02
C GLY A 40 10.40 -0.88 -9.76
N ALA A 41 10.96 -0.60 -8.59
CA ALA A 41 11.55 0.71 -8.27
C ALA A 41 12.72 1.06 -9.19
N LEU A 42 13.62 0.10 -9.48
CA LEU A 42 14.72 0.30 -10.42
C LEU A 42 14.22 0.54 -11.86
N TRP A 43 13.21 -0.21 -12.28
CA TRP A 43 12.60 -0.07 -13.61
C TRP A 43 11.91 1.29 -13.77
N ILE A 44 11.10 1.71 -12.80
CA ILE A 44 10.45 3.02 -12.76
C ILE A 44 11.46 4.16 -12.74
N ARG A 45 12.53 4.04 -11.94
CA ARG A 45 13.61 5.03 -11.91
C ARG A 45 14.24 5.21 -13.29
N ARG A 46 14.49 4.12 -14.02
CA ARG A 46 15.00 4.17 -15.41
C ARG A 46 13.97 4.76 -16.36
N HIS A 47 12.69 4.40 -16.21
CA HIS A 47 11.61 4.92 -17.05
C HIS A 47 11.47 6.45 -16.93
N TRP A 48 11.44 6.98 -15.71
CA TRP A 48 11.37 8.42 -15.49
C TRP A 48 12.63 9.15 -15.92
N ALA A 49 13.81 8.57 -15.72
CA ALA A 49 15.06 9.15 -16.24
C ALA A 49 15.02 9.29 -17.77
N ARG A 50 14.49 8.28 -18.49
CA ARG A 50 14.30 8.35 -19.95
C ARG A 50 13.24 9.38 -20.34
N ARG A 51 12.09 9.41 -19.66
CA ARG A 51 11.03 10.40 -19.93
C ARG A 51 11.52 11.84 -19.75
N LYS A 52 12.27 12.10 -18.68
CA LYS A 52 12.88 13.41 -18.44
C LYS A 52 13.77 13.86 -19.60
N GLN A 53 14.53 12.94 -20.20
CA GLN A 53 15.40 13.24 -21.34
C GLN A 53 14.64 13.52 -22.63
N VAL A 54 13.50 12.85 -22.86
CA VAL A 54 12.77 12.91 -24.14
C VAL A 54 11.67 13.97 -24.15
N ALA A 55 10.90 14.09 -23.07
CA ALA A 55 9.68 14.89 -23.05
C ALA A 55 9.74 16.09 -22.08
N GLY A 56 10.78 16.19 -21.24
CA GLY A 56 10.85 17.19 -20.16
C GLY A 56 9.80 17.02 -19.05
N ASP A 57 8.84 16.11 -19.22
CA ASP A 57 7.77 15.80 -18.27
C ASP A 57 8.25 14.77 -17.24
N ASP A 58 8.43 15.24 -16.00
CA ASP A 58 8.88 14.43 -14.87
C ASP A 58 7.95 14.61 -13.66
N PRO A 59 7.32 13.55 -13.13
CA PRO A 59 6.53 13.66 -11.91
C PRO A 59 7.37 14.19 -10.76
N SER A 60 6.77 15.03 -9.92
CA SER A 60 7.46 15.63 -8.77
C SER A 60 7.98 14.55 -7.81
N SER A 61 9.04 14.86 -7.06
CA SER A 61 9.58 13.93 -6.05
C SER A 61 8.50 13.46 -5.06
N ALA A 62 7.59 14.35 -4.67
CA ALA A 62 6.45 14.02 -3.83
C ALA A 62 5.52 12.99 -4.50
N GLU A 63 5.12 13.22 -5.76
CA GLU A 63 4.25 12.30 -6.50
C GLU A 63 4.88 10.91 -6.66
N ARG A 64 6.19 10.85 -6.96
CA ARG A 64 6.92 9.59 -7.10
C ARG A 64 6.93 8.77 -5.81
N ASN A 65 7.12 9.43 -4.67
CA ASN A 65 7.06 8.77 -3.37
C ASN A 65 5.66 8.23 -3.08
N LEU A 66 4.60 8.99 -3.43
CA LEU A 66 3.22 8.53 -3.27
C LEU A 66 2.90 7.29 -4.11
N TRP A 67 3.40 7.21 -5.35
CA TRP A 67 3.27 6.00 -6.16
C TRP A 67 3.93 4.80 -5.51
N LEU A 68 5.15 4.97 -4.98
CA LEU A 68 5.83 3.90 -4.26
C LEU A 68 5.04 3.45 -3.03
N TYR A 69 4.56 4.41 -2.22
CA TYR A 69 3.78 4.11 -1.03
C TYR A 69 2.47 3.41 -1.37
N LEU A 70 1.74 3.88 -2.38
CA LEU A 70 0.53 3.22 -2.87
C LEU A 70 0.80 1.76 -3.25
N VAL A 71 1.80 1.51 -4.11
CA VAL A 71 2.11 0.16 -4.61
C VAL A 71 2.58 -0.76 -3.49
N GLY A 72 3.52 -0.30 -2.66
CA GLY A 72 4.07 -1.07 -1.55
C GLY A 72 3.01 -1.41 -0.52
N THR A 73 2.25 -0.42 -0.05
CA THR A 73 1.17 -0.63 0.92
C THR A 73 0.07 -1.51 0.33
N ALA A 74 -0.31 -1.34 -0.95
CA ALA A 74 -1.36 -2.14 -1.58
C ALA A 74 -0.98 -3.62 -1.68
N LEU A 75 0.28 -3.89 -2.05
CA LEU A 75 0.80 -5.25 -2.11
C LEU A 75 0.77 -5.92 -0.73
N ILE A 76 1.23 -5.21 0.31
CA ILE A 76 1.25 -5.75 1.69
C ILE A 76 -0.18 -5.95 2.22
N VAL A 77 -1.07 -4.98 2.02
CA VAL A 77 -2.48 -5.09 2.44
C VAL A 77 -3.16 -6.28 1.78
N GLY A 78 -2.98 -6.46 0.46
CA GLY A 78 -3.56 -7.60 -0.26
C GLY A 78 -3.09 -8.94 0.31
N TYR A 79 -1.80 -9.05 0.64
CA TYR A 79 -1.22 -10.24 1.27
C TYR A 79 -1.81 -10.47 2.67
N VAL A 80 -1.72 -9.47 3.55
CA VAL A 80 -2.17 -9.59 4.95
C VAL A 80 -3.67 -9.88 5.05
N LEU A 81 -4.50 -9.20 4.24
CA LEU A 81 -5.95 -9.45 4.26
C LEU A 81 -6.28 -10.89 3.87
N LEU A 82 -5.62 -11.46 2.86
CA LEU A 82 -5.89 -12.85 2.49
C LEU A 82 -5.41 -13.83 3.56
N VAL A 83 -4.25 -13.58 4.17
CA VAL A 83 -3.75 -14.39 5.30
C VAL A 83 -4.73 -14.36 6.47
N LEU A 84 -5.30 -13.19 6.80
CA LEU A 84 -6.29 -13.04 7.88
C LEU A 84 -7.63 -13.70 7.55
N MET A 85 -8.03 -13.75 6.27
CA MET A 85 -9.26 -14.43 5.86
C MET A 85 -9.11 -15.95 5.74
N THR A 86 -7.88 -16.46 5.71
CA THR A 86 -7.60 -17.89 5.53
C THR A 86 -7.79 -18.63 6.87
N PRO A 87 -8.75 -19.56 7.00
CA PRO A 87 -8.98 -20.28 8.23
C PRO A 87 -7.73 -21.06 8.68
N GLY A 88 -7.39 -20.98 9.97
CA GLY A 88 -6.25 -21.70 10.53
C GLY A 88 -4.91 -20.93 10.48
N SER A 89 -4.89 -19.69 9.98
CA SER A 89 -3.78 -18.76 10.18
C SER A 89 -3.66 -18.27 11.64
N GLU A 90 -4.71 -18.50 12.44
CA GLU A 90 -4.87 -18.08 13.82
C GLU A 90 -4.27 -19.11 14.82
N VAL A 91 -2.97 -19.01 15.09
CA VAL A 91 -2.38 -19.17 16.45
C VAL A 91 -2.38 -20.56 17.17
N HIS A 92 -2.70 -21.70 16.54
CA HIS A 92 -2.48 -23.03 17.18
C HIS A 92 -1.49 -23.98 16.49
N ARG A 93 -0.70 -23.49 15.54
CA ARG A 93 0.48 -24.24 15.09
C ARG A 93 1.68 -23.82 15.95
N GLN A 94 2.29 -24.78 16.64
CA GLN A 94 3.69 -24.72 17.14
C GLN A 94 4.74 -24.47 16.02
N THR A 95 4.30 -24.07 14.83
CA THR A 95 5.06 -23.74 13.63
C THR A 95 4.77 -22.27 13.27
N GLY A 96 5.18 -21.37 14.17
CA GLY A 96 4.91 -19.94 14.12
C GLY A 96 5.73 -19.15 13.10
N ASP A 97 5.53 -19.37 11.80
CA ASP A 97 6.24 -18.57 10.77
C ASP A 97 5.45 -18.29 9.48
N THR A 98 4.15 -18.57 9.45
CA THR A 98 3.31 -18.34 8.27
C THR A 98 2.74 -16.91 8.28
N GLY A 99 3.49 -15.97 7.70
CA GLY A 99 3.02 -14.62 7.36
C GLY A 99 3.77 -13.47 8.04
N GLY A 100 4.24 -13.65 9.29
CA GLY A 100 4.95 -12.60 10.02
C GLY A 100 6.28 -12.23 9.37
N PHE A 101 7.14 -13.21 9.13
CA PHE A 101 8.43 -13.00 8.48
C PHE A 101 8.29 -12.48 7.04
N ASP A 102 7.34 -13.00 6.27
CA ASP A 102 7.07 -12.54 4.91
C ASP A 102 6.62 -11.06 4.87
N SER A 103 5.79 -10.64 5.83
CA SER A 103 5.38 -9.24 5.96
C SER A 103 6.57 -8.32 6.27
N TRP A 104 7.49 -8.78 7.13
CA TRP A 104 8.73 -8.05 7.40
C TRP A 104 9.66 -7.96 6.19
N LEU A 105 9.77 -9.03 5.39
CA LEU A 105 10.53 -9.01 4.14
C LEU A 105 9.92 -8.02 3.14
N MET A 106 8.59 -7.98 3.02
CA MET A 106 7.90 -7.00 2.18
C MET A 106 8.19 -5.56 2.62
N LEU A 107 8.09 -5.29 3.92
CA LEU A 107 8.41 -3.98 4.50
C LEU A 107 9.88 -3.62 4.27
N GLY A 108 10.80 -4.57 4.45
CA GLY A 108 12.22 -4.38 4.14
C GLY A 108 12.47 -4.04 2.66
N GLY A 109 11.83 -4.79 1.75
CA GLY A 109 11.87 -4.52 0.31
C GLY A 109 11.31 -3.14 -0.05
N MET A 110 10.22 -2.73 0.59
CA MET A 110 9.65 -1.38 0.45
C MET A 110 10.61 -0.30 0.95
N GLY A 111 11.31 -0.52 2.08
CA GLY A 111 12.33 0.39 2.59
C GLY A 111 13.52 0.55 1.63
N VAL A 112 13.98 -0.54 1.01
CA VAL A 112 15.03 -0.50 -0.02
C VAL A 112 14.54 0.23 -1.27
N ALA A 113 13.33 -0.09 -1.75
CA ALA A 113 12.72 0.58 -2.89
C ALA A 113 12.57 2.09 -2.65
N TRP A 114 12.20 2.49 -1.44
CA TRP A 114 12.17 3.89 -1.01
C TRP A 114 13.55 4.52 -1.09
N TYR A 115 14.56 3.90 -0.48
CA TYR A 115 15.93 4.40 -0.53
C TYR A 115 16.44 4.60 -1.97
N LEU A 116 16.08 3.70 -2.89
CA LEU A 116 16.48 3.77 -4.31
C LEU A 116 15.80 4.90 -5.09
N LEU A 117 14.57 5.30 -4.71
CA LEU A 117 13.79 6.35 -5.37
C LEU A 117 13.90 7.71 -4.68
N HIS A 118 14.30 7.73 -3.41
CA HIS A 118 14.36 8.94 -2.61
C HIS A 118 15.40 9.94 -3.14
N GLN A 119 14.96 11.16 -3.41
CA GLN A 119 15.82 12.27 -3.79
C GLN A 119 15.99 13.23 -2.60
N ARG A 120 17.23 13.38 -2.11
CA ARG A 120 17.55 14.28 -1.01
C ARG A 120 17.58 15.74 -1.49
N GLY A 121 17.10 16.65 -0.65
CA GLY A 121 17.25 18.09 -0.84
C GLY A 121 16.26 18.76 -1.81
N VAL A 122 15.18 18.08 -2.20
CA VAL A 122 14.13 18.72 -3.01
C VAL A 122 13.21 19.55 -2.09
N PRO A 123 13.11 20.88 -2.27
CA PRO A 123 12.23 21.71 -1.46
C PRO A 123 10.77 21.31 -1.67
N ARG A 124 10.00 21.20 -0.57
CA ARG A 124 8.54 21.04 -0.64
C ARG A 124 7.90 22.39 -0.90
N ASP A 125 7.28 22.50 -2.06
CA ASP A 125 6.47 23.65 -2.45
C ASP A 125 5.18 23.73 -1.60
N GLU A 126 4.54 24.89 -1.54
CA GLU A 126 3.25 25.10 -0.86
C GLU A 126 2.18 24.14 -1.39
N ARG A 127 2.17 23.94 -2.71
CA ARG A 127 1.32 22.95 -3.39
C ARG A 127 1.41 21.55 -2.79
N ASP A 128 2.62 21.06 -2.53
CA ASP A 128 2.82 19.71 -1.98
C ASP A 128 2.28 19.60 -0.54
N ARG A 129 2.30 20.71 0.22
CA ARG A 129 1.75 20.76 1.58
C ARG A 129 0.23 20.73 1.58
N ASP A 130 -0.40 21.44 0.66
CA ASP A 130 -1.86 21.44 0.52
C ASP A 130 -2.39 20.05 0.13
N ILE A 131 -1.71 19.39 -0.82
CA ILE A 131 -2.03 18.02 -1.20
C ILE A 131 -1.81 17.07 -0.02
N ALA A 132 -0.72 17.23 0.73
CA ALA A 132 -0.46 16.45 1.93
C ALA A 132 -1.59 16.58 2.95
N ALA A 133 -1.97 17.82 3.29
CA ALA A 133 -3.03 18.11 4.26
C ALA A 133 -4.40 17.56 3.84
N LEU A 134 -4.74 17.62 2.55
CA LEU A 134 -5.94 16.98 2.02
C LEU A 134 -5.91 15.47 2.26
N GLY A 135 -4.79 14.83 1.93
CA GLY A 135 -4.61 13.39 2.13
C GLY A 135 -4.70 13.00 3.61
N ASP A 136 -4.12 13.79 4.52
CA ASP A 136 -4.18 13.53 5.95
C ASP A 136 -5.62 13.60 6.48
N ARG A 137 -6.41 14.57 6.03
CA ARG A 137 -7.84 14.68 6.39
C ARG A 137 -8.62 13.44 5.92
N VAL A 138 -8.42 13.03 4.66
CA VAL A 138 -9.11 11.85 4.11
C VAL A 138 -8.66 10.57 4.83
N GLY A 139 -7.37 10.41 5.07
CA GLY A 139 -6.83 9.27 5.80
C GLY A 139 -7.42 9.17 7.21
N TYR A 140 -7.46 10.29 7.94
CA TYR A 140 -8.07 10.36 9.27
C TYR A 140 -9.55 9.93 9.27
N TRP A 141 -10.38 10.53 8.39
CA TRP A 141 -11.80 10.19 8.32
C TRP A 141 -12.03 8.74 7.88
N THR A 142 -11.20 8.23 6.96
CA THR A 142 -11.24 6.82 6.55
C THR A 142 -10.94 5.90 7.72
N LEU A 143 -9.89 6.19 8.49
CA LEU A 143 -9.51 5.40 9.67
C LEU A 143 -10.61 5.42 10.73
N CYS A 144 -11.15 6.60 11.08
CA CYS A 144 -12.24 6.71 12.03
C CYS A 144 -13.46 5.90 11.59
N SER A 145 -13.84 5.98 10.31
CA SER A 145 -14.97 5.23 9.75
C SER A 145 -14.74 3.72 9.83
N LEU A 146 -13.55 3.26 9.44
CA LEU A 146 -13.15 1.84 9.51
C LEU A 146 -13.15 1.32 10.96
N LEU A 147 -12.65 2.11 11.91
CA LEU A 147 -12.64 1.75 13.32
C LEU A 147 -14.05 1.65 13.89
N ILE A 148 -14.96 2.58 13.55
CA ILE A 148 -16.36 2.50 13.96
C ILE A 148 -17.00 1.20 13.44
N VAL A 149 -16.81 0.90 12.15
CA VAL A 149 -17.33 -0.35 11.56
C VAL A 149 -16.74 -1.57 12.27
N PHE A 150 -15.45 -1.57 12.57
CA PHE A 150 -14.80 -2.67 13.27
C PHE A 150 -15.30 -2.84 14.72
N LEU A 151 -15.48 -1.75 15.46
CA LEU A 151 -16.04 -1.77 16.81
C LEU A 151 -17.48 -2.28 16.84
N LEU A 152 -18.29 -1.87 15.86
CA LEU A 152 -19.65 -2.40 15.70
C LEU A 152 -19.60 -3.90 15.35
N ALA A 153 -18.73 -4.32 14.45
CA ALA A 153 -18.57 -5.74 14.11
C ALA A 153 -18.15 -6.58 15.32
N LEU A 154 -17.30 -6.06 16.20
CA LEU A 154 -16.93 -6.71 17.47
C LEU A 154 -18.08 -6.72 18.48
N GLY A 155 -18.76 -5.59 18.67
CA GLY A 155 -19.82 -5.44 19.67
C GLY A 155 -21.08 -6.25 19.36
N PHE A 156 -21.34 -6.55 18.08
CA PHE A 156 -22.48 -7.34 17.61
C PHE A 156 -22.09 -8.74 17.10
N ALA A 157 -20.86 -9.20 17.36
CA ALA A 157 -20.42 -10.53 16.94
C ALA A 157 -21.15 -11.64 17.74
N PRO A 158 -21.69 -12.68 17.09
CA PRO A 158 -22.20 -13.87 17.79
C PRO A 158 -21.10 -14.53 18.65
N PRO A 159 -21.44 -15.18 19.78
CA PRO A 159 -20.47 -15.82 20.67
C PRO A 159 -19.53 -16.81 19.95
N ASP A 160 -20.06 -17.55 18.98
CA ASP A 160 -19.30 -18.54 18.19
C ASP A 160 -18.20 -17.87 17.33
N ARG A 161 -18.42 -16.61 16.92
CA ARG A 161 -17.43 -15.83 16.17
C ARG A 161 -16.46 -15.10 17.09
N MET A 162 -16.88 -14.78 18.32
CA MET A 162 -16.00 -14.12 19.30
C MET A 162 -14.75 -14.92 19.64
N GLN A 163 -14.84 -16.25 19.60
CA GLN A 163 -13.69 -17.14 19.87
C GLN A 163 -12.54 -16.97 18.88
N ARG A 164 -12.79 -16.45 17.66
CA ARG A 164 -11.77 -16.18 16.65
C ARG A 164 -11.03 -14.86 16.86
N PHE A 165 -11.60 -13.91 17.60
CA PHE A 165 -10.97 -12.62 17.91
C PHE A 165 -9.88 -12.76 18.97
N THR A 166 -8.86 -13.55 18.65
CA THR A 166 -7.62 -13.62 19.41
C THR A 166 -6.93 -12.26 19.39
N HIS A 167 -6.09 -11.99 20.40
CA HIS A 167 -5.30 -10.77 20.46
C HIS A 167 -4.47 -10.56 19.18
N TRP A 168 -3.96 -11.65 18.60
CA TRP A 168 -3.23 -11.63 17.34
C TRP A 168 -4.10 -11.21 16.14
N LEU A 169 -5.30 -11.77 16.00
CA LEU A 169 -6.21 -11.41 14.90
C LEU A 169 -6.63 -9.94 15.01
N ILE A 170 -6.95 -9.47 16.22
CA ILE A 170 -7.31 -8.07 16.47
C ILE A 170 -6.16 -7.14 16.08
N ALA A 171 -4.93 -7.42 16.52
CA ALA A 171 -3.76 -6.59 16.22
C ALA A 171 -3.49 -6.48 14.70
N ASN A 172 -3.52 -7.61 13.97
CA ASN A 172 -3.31 -7.60 12.52
C ASN A 172 -4.48 -6.96 11.76
N THR A 173 -5.70 -7.09 12.28
CA THR A 173 -6.87 -6.38 11.71
C THR A 173 -6.70 -4.88 11.87
N LEU A 174 -6.37 -4.40 13.08
CA LEU A 174 -6.13 -2.97 13.33
C LEU A 174 -5.01 -2.41 12.44
N LEU A 175 -3.90 -3.14 12.29
CA LEU A 175 -2.83 -2.76 11.37
C LEU A 175 -3.35 -2.65 9.93
N SER A 176 -4.14 -3.62 9.48
CA SER A 176 -4.74 -3.59 8.14
C SER A 176 -5.66 -2.39 7.93
N LEU A 177 -6.44 -1.99 8.94
CA LEU A 177 -7.29 -0.78 8.88
C LEU A 177 -6.45 0.49 8.71
N VAL A 178 -5.34 0.61 9.46
CA VAL A 178 -4.40 1.74 9.32
C VAL A 178 -3.82 1.79 7.90
N MET A 179 -3.40 0.64 7.37
CA MET A 179 -2.85 0.57 6.02
C MET A 179 -3.90 0.91 4.95
N LEU A 180 -5.15 0.45 5.09
CA LEU A 180 -6.26 0.81 4.21
C LEU A 180 -6.57 2.32 4.23
N ALA A 181 -6.51 2.94 5.40
CA ALA A 181 -6.66 4.39 5.52
C ALA A 181 -5.56 5.15 4.78
N HIS A 182 -4.30 4.70 4.90
CA HIS A 182 -3.18 5.25 4.12
C HIS A 182 -3.34 5.03 2.62
N LEU A 183 -3.88 3.90 2.17
CA LEU A 183 -4.18 3.69 0.74
C LEU A 183 -5.16 4.74 0.21
N MET A 184 -6.24 5.04 0.94
CA MET A 184 -7.16 6.10 0.53
C MET A 184 -6.53 7.48 0.53
N GLN A 185 -5.68 7.77 1.52
CA GLN A 185 -4.87 8.99 1.53
C GLN A 185 -4.02 9.10 0.24
N TYR A 186 -3.28 8.05 -0.13
CA TYR A 186 -2.42 8.07 -1.32
C TYR A 186 -3.21 8.18 -2.62
N VAL A 187 -4.36 7.48 -2.72
CA VAL A 187 -5.25 7.56 -3.89
C VAL A 187 -5.75 8.98 -4.11
N VAL A 188 -6.19 9.67 -3.04
CA VAL A 188 -6.68 11.05 -3.15
C VAL A 188 -5.57 12.02 -3.53
N GLN A 189 -4.40 11.89 -2.89
CA GLN A 189 -3.25 12.74 -3.21
C GLN A 189 -2.80 12.58 -4.67
N LEU A 190 -2.66 11.33 -5.14
CA LEU A 190 -2.34 11.05 -6.56
C LEU A 190 -3.46 11.52 -7.50
N GLY A 191 -4.72 11.39 -7.09
CA GLY A 191 -5.87 11.91 -7.84
C GLY A 191 -5.80 13.41 -8.02
N ARG A 192 -5.36 14.14 -6.99
CA ARG A 192 -5.16 15.60 -7.05
C ARG A 192 -4.02 15.98 -7.99
N TYR A 193 -2.86 15.31 -7.90
CA TYR A 193 -1.75 15.50 -8.84
C TYR A 193 -2.15 15.22 -10.31
N ALA A 194 -2.98 14.19 -10.53
CA ALA A 194 -3.47 13.87 -11.87
C ALA A 194 -4.44 14.93 -12.42
N ARG A 195 -5.33 15.47 -11.58
CA ARG A 195 -6.29 16.52 -11.98
C ARG A 195 -5.58 17.82 -12.34
N GLU A 196 -4.60 18.23 -11.55
CA GLU A 196 -3.86 19.48 -11.79
C GLU A 196 -3.02 19.42 -13.06
N ARG A 197 -2.40 18.27 -13.38
CA ARG A 197 -1.71 18.07 -14.68
C ARG A 197 -2.65 18.25 -15.87
N GLY A 198 -3.89 17.77 -15.78
CA GLY A 198 -4.89 17.95 -16.83
C GLY A 198 -5.31 19.41 -17.02
N GLN A 199 -5.29 20.22 -15.96
CA GLN A 199 -5.63 21.65 -16.03
C GLN A 199 -4.50 22.47 -16.65
N SER A 200 -3.24 22.16 -16.35
CA SER A 200 -2.09 22.83 -16.98
C SER A 200 -1.99 22.59 -18.48
N GLN A 201 -2.44 21.43 -18.99
CA GLN A 201 -2.43 21.14 -20.42
C GLN A 201 -3.60 21.76 -21.20
N GLY A 202 -4.70 22.10 -20.52
CA GLY A 202 -5.88 22.71 -21.12
C GLY A 202 -5.94 24.24 -21.06
N GLY A 203 -4.99 24.89 -20.37
CA GLY A 203 -4.92 26.35 -20.24
C GLY A 203 -4.07 27.06 -21.30
N ASP A 204 -3.33 26.31 -22.11
CA ASP A 204 -2.44 26.82 -23.17
C ASP A 204 -3.01 26.62 -24.59
N ALA A 205 -4.32 26.36 -24.72
CA ALA A 205 -5.05 26.19 -25.99
C ALA A 205 -6.15 27.23 -26.14
#